data_AF-A0A5A9NHP1-F1
#
_entry.id   AF-A0A5A9NHP1-F1
#
_cell.length_a   1.000
_cell.length_b   1.000
_cell.length_c   1.000
_cell.angle_alpha   90.00
_cell.angle_beta   90.00
_cell.angle_gamma   90.00
#
_symmetry.space_group_name_H-M   'P 1'
#
loop_
_entity.id
_entity.type
_entity.pdbx_description
1 polymer ?
#
loop_
_entity_poly.entity_id
_entity_poly.type
_entity_poly.pdbx_seq_one_letter_code
_entity_poly.pdbx_strand_id
1 'polypeptide(L)'
;MKMHQCAVILLLVLCASLSTDAQPADVRQRYEKFLKQHVYGNMNERICDREISKRHITQPNTDNGCKEVNTLILANKDTVKAVCTGGGAIYNKNKGLYMSTQPFAVVTCSLKSGARHPKCSYRGSKSTRKIVVGCEQGWPTHYDEGIII
;
A
#
# COMPACT_ATOMS: atom_id res chain seq x y z
N MET A 1 -6.70 -53.14 14.01
CA MET A 1 -5.95 -52.41 12.95
C MET A 1 -6.76 -51.32 12.23
N LYS A 2 -8.06 -51.50 11.91
CA LYS A 2 -8.85 -50.49 11.17
C LYS A 2 -9.03 -49.13 11.87
N MET A 3 -9.16 -49.13 13.21
CA MET A 3 -9.49 -47.92 13.98
C MET A 3 -8.29 -46.96 14.17
N HIS A 4 -7.06 -47.48 14.31
CA HIS A 4 -5.84 -46.66 14.37
C HIS A 4 -5.51 -46.01 13.02
N GLN A 5 -5.78 -46.71 11.91
CA GLN A 5 -5.56 -46.18 10.58
C GLN A 5 -6.50 -45.00 10.29
N CYS A 6 -7.78 -45.09 10.71
CA CYS A 6 -8.72 -43.97 10.64
C CYS A 6 -8.30 -42.77 11.50
N ALA A 7 -7.79 -42.99 12.72
CA ALA A 7 -7.35 -41.91 13.59
C ALA A 7 -6.11 -41.16 13.04
N VAL A 8 -5.15 -41.89 12.45
CA VAL A 8 -3.96 -41.29 11.82
C VAL A 8 -4.34 -40.52 10.56
N ILE A 9 -5.25 -41.04 9.74
CA ILE A 9 -5.77 -40.34 8.55
C ILE A 9 -6.53 -39.07 8.95
N LEU A 10 -7.35 -39.12 10.01
CA LEU A 10 -8.08 -37.95 10.53
C LEU A 10 -7.11 -36.86 11.02
N LEU A 11 -6.04 -37.24 11.73
CA LEU A 11 -5.00 -36.33 12.22
C LEU A 11 -4.24 -35.65 11.06
N LEU A 12 -3.92 -36.38 9.99
CA LEU A 12 -3.23 -35.84 8.82
C LEU A 12 -4.10 -34.83 8.05
N VAL A 13 -5.41 -35.05 7.98
CA VAL A 13 -6.37 -34.12 7.34
C VAL A 13 -6.60 -32.86 8.20
N LEU A 14 -6.58 -32.98 9.53
CA LEU A 14 -6.62 -31.85 10.47
C LEU A 14 -5.33 -30.99 10.43
N CYS A 15 -4.16 -31.59 10.19
CA CYS A 15 -2.92 -30.85 9.98
C CYS A 15 -2.86 -30.18 8.58
N ALA A 16 -3.46 -30.79 7.55
CA ALA A 16 -3.49 -30.23 6.20
C ALA A 16 -4.46 -29.06 6.02
N SER A 17 -5.45 -28.91 6.91
CA SER A 17 -6.42 -27.81 6.89
C SER A 17 -5.93 -26.52 7.58
N LEU A 18 -4.73 -26.52 8.16
CA LEU A 18 -4.01 -25.30 8.55
C LEU A 18 -3.33 -24.63 7.33
N SER A 19 -4.05 -24.49 6.23
CA SER A 19 -3.68 -23.58 5.14
C SER A 19 -4.45 -22.29 5.33
N THR A 20 -4.28 -21.65 6.48
CA THR A 20 -4.84 -20.32 6.73
C THR A 20 -3.91 -19.30 6.10
N ASP A 21 -4.33 -18.66 5.00
CA ASP A 21 -4.15 -17.27 4.51
C ASP A 21 -3.14 -16.32 5.19
N ALA A 22 -2.10 -16.82 5.84
CA ALA A 22 -1.11 -16.04 6.54
C ALA A 22 -0.20 -15.42 5.49
N GLN A 23 -0.43 -14.13 5.21
CA GLN A 23 0.54 -13.33 4.47
C GLN A 23 1.94 -13.58 5.04
N PRO A 24 2.94 -13.88 4.20
CA PRO A 24 4.33 -13.83 4.62
C PRO A 24 4.60 -12.50 5.33
N ALA A 25 5.30 -12.59 6.46
CA ALA A 25 5.43 -11.46 7.38
C ALA A 25 6.00 -10.19 6.71
N ASP A 26 6.83 -10.37 5.68
CA ASP A 26 7.40 -9.30 4.85
C ASP A 26 6.35 -8.57 4.00
N VAL A 27 5.44 -9.30 3.35
CA VAL A 27 4.35 -8.72 2.55
C VAL A 27 3.41 -7.92 3.44
N ARG A 28 3.10 -8.43 4.64
CA ARG A 28 2.24 -7.74 5.61
C ARG A 28 2.83 -6.40 6.03
N GLN A 29 4.12 -6.37 6.43
CA GLN A 29 4.78 -5.11 6.85
C GLN A 29 4.78 -4.07 5.72
N ARG A 30 5.03 -4.51 4.48
CA ARG A 30 5.02 -3.63 3.32
C ARG A 30 3.63 -3.13 2.96
N TYR A 31 2.60 -3.98 3.07
CA TYR A 31 1.20 -3.60 2.89
C TYR A 31 0.77 -2.57 3.94
N GLU A 32 1.10 -2.78 5.21
CA GLU A 32 0.82 -1.81 6.29
C GLU A 32 1.52 -0.47 6.03
N LYS A 33 2.79 -0.50 5.58
CA LYS A 33 3.52 0.70 5.17
C LYS A 33 2.86 1.38 3.97
N PHE A 34 2.40 0.62 2.97
CA PHE A 34 1.66 1.15 1.83
C PHE A 34 0.37 1.85 2.28
N LEU A 35 -0.45 1.21 3.12
CA LEU A 35 -1.68 1.83 3.64
C LEU A 35 -1.40 3.11 4.40
N LYS A 36 -0.40 3.08 5.29
CA LYS A 36 0.06 4.22 6.06
C LYS A 36 0.48 5.39 5.15
N GLN A 37 1.16 5.11 4.05
CA GLN A 37 1.66 6.17 3.17
C GLN A 37 0.63 6.64 2.14
N HIS A 38 -0.24 5.76 1.66
CA HIS A 38 -0.94 5.99 0.39
C HIS A 38 -2.46 5.83 0.43
N VAL A 39 -3.07 5.49 1.56
CA VAL A 39 -4.53 5.29 1.62
C VAL A 39 -5.16 6.13 2.72
N TYR A 40 -5.97 7.13 2.32
CA TYR A 40 -6.80 7.90 3.23
C TYR A 40 -7.98 8.55 2.51
N GLY A 41 -9.17 7.99 2.67
CA GLY A 41 -10.39 8.47 2.01
C GLY A 41 -10.77 9.93 2.32
N ASN A 42 -10.44 10.41 3.53
CA ASN A 42 -10.78 11.76 3.97
C ASN A 42 -9.66 12.79 3.74
N MET A 43 -8.73 12.49 2.82
CA MET A 43 -7.64 13.39 2.47
C MET A 43 -8.15 14.62 1.71
N ASN A 44 -7.48 15.75 1.89
CA ASN A 44 -7.63 16.93 1.03
C ASN A 44 -6.30 17.71 0.96
N GLU A 45 -6.22 18.67 0.06
CA GLU A 45 -5.02 19.44 -0.30
C GLU A 45 -4.47 20.29 0.87
N ARG A 46 -5.32 20.67 1.83
CA ARG A 46 -4.98 21.59 2.92
C ARG A 46 -4.40 20.89 4.16
N ILE A 47 -4.43 19.56 4.21
CA ILE A 47 -4.05 18.78 5.39
C ILE A 47 -2.80 17.92 5.20
N CYS A 48 -2.03 18.14 4.12
CA CYS A 48 -0.77 17.43 3.86
C CYS A 48 0.17 17.42 5.07
N ASP A 49 0.49 18.59 5.63
CA ASP A 49 1.42 18.74 6.76
C ASP A 49 0.97 17.90 7.96
N ARG A 50 -0.31 18.05 8.35
CA ARG A 50 -0.92 17.31 9.45
C ARG A 50 -0.85 15.81 9.24
N GLU A 51 -1.25 15.36 8.05
CA GLU A 51 -1.39 13.94 7.74
C GLU A 51 -0.04 13.23 7.54
N ILE A 52 0.93 13.89 6.92
CA ILE A 52 2.30 13.37 6.79
C ILE A 52 3.00 13.32 8.15
N SER A 53 2.84 14.36 8.98
CA SER A 53 3.41 14.42 10.33
C SER A 53 2.77 13.38 11.26
N LYS A 54 1.44 13.34 11.36
CA LYS A 54 0.70 12.38 12.21
C LYS A 54 1.04 10.94 11.88
N ARG A 55 1.22 10.64 10.59
CA ARG A 55 1.62 9.30 10.15
C ARG A 55 3.14 9.10 10.22
N HIS A 56 3.96 10.10 10.48
CA HIS A 56 5.42 9.95 10.47
C HIS A 56 5.92 9.31 9.16
N ILE A 57 5.53 9.91 8.03
CA ILE A 57 5.98 9.50 6.69
C ILE A 57 7.31 10.19 6.40
N THR A 58 8.36 9.40 6.26
CA THR A 58 9.74 9.88 6.09
C THR A 58 10.33 9.47 4.74
N GLN A 59 11.34 10.23 4.31
CA GLN A 59 12.17 9.86 3.17
C GLN A 59 12.93 8.56 3.51
N PRO A 60 12.90 7.53 2.64
CA PRO A 60 13.69 6.32 2.85
C PRO A 60 15.18 6.63 3.03
N ASN A 61 15.86 5.85 3.88
CA ASN A 61 17.31 5.95 4.13
C ASN A 61 17.76 7.31 4.68
N THR A 62 16.88 8.02 5.39
CA THR A 62 17.21 9.27 6.09
C THR A 62 16.84 9.18 7.56
N ASP A 63 17.57 9.90 8.40
CA ASP A 63 17.16 10.13 9.78
C ASP A 63 16.08 11.21 9.82
N ASN A 64 14.82 10.76 9.92
CA ASN A 64 13.63 11.58 10.07
C ASN A 64 13.42 12.65 8.97
N GLY A 65 13.93 12.39 7.77
CA GLY A 65 13.86 13.31 6.64
C GLY A 65 12.44 13.49 6.12
N CYS A 66 12.13 14.70 5.67
CA CYS A 66 10.87 14.98 4.99
C CYS A 66 10.83 14.21 3.67
N LYS A 67 9.76 13.45 3.43
CA LYS A 67 9.58 12.76 2.13
C LYS A 67 9.28 13.81 1.07
N GLU A 68 9.98 13.78 -0.06
CA GLU A 68 9.86 14.81 -1.11
C GLU A 68 8.47 14.84 -1.74
N VAL A 69 7.93 13.67 -2.05
CA VAL A 69 6.57 13.53 -2.57
C VAL A 69 5.88 12.36 -1.90
N ASN A 70 4.60 12.55 -1.57
CA ASN A 70 3.75 11.47 -1.13
C ASN A 70 2.31 11.65 -1.63
N THR A 71 1.82 10.69 -2.41
CA THR A 71 0.42 10.66 -2.86
C THR A 71 -0.47 9.85 -1.92
N LEU A 72 -1.62 10.40 -1.54
CA LEU A 72 -2.70 9.71 -0.83
C LEU A 72 -3.87 9.46 -1.78
N ILE A 73 -4.33 8.22 -1.85
CA ILE A 73 -5.49 7.77 -2.62
C ILE A 73 -6.74 8.01 -1.76
N LEU A 74 -7.72 8.73 -2.33
CA LEU A 74 -8.99 9.03 -1.68
C LEU A 74 -9.96 7.86 -1.89
N ALA A 75 -9.63 6.72 -1.29
CA ALA A 75 -10.45 5.51 -1.29
C ALA A 75 -10.23 4.71 0.00
N ASN A 76 -11.04 3.67 0.21
CA ASN A 76 -10.80 2.71 1.28
C ASN A 76 -9.77 1.64 0.85
N LYS A 77 -9.23 0.91 1.81
CA LYS A 77 -8.18 -0.10 1.59
C LYS A 77 -8.61 -1.23 0.65
N ASP A 78 -9.88 -1.62 0.67
CA ASP A 78 -10.38 -2.76 -0.10
C ASP A 78 -10.54 -2.38 -1.58
N THR A 79 -11.01 -1.17 -1.85
CA THR A 79 -11.04 -0.60 -3.21
C THR A 79 -9.63 -0.49 -3.81
N VAL A 80 -8.64 -0.08 -3.02
CA VAL A 80 -7.25 -0.02 -3.50
C VAL A 80 -6.65 -1.42 -3.67
N LYS A 81 -6.93 -2.36 -2.75
CA LYS A 81 -6.50 -3.76 -2.87
C LYS A 81 -7.03 -4.42 -4.14
N ALA A 82 -8.25 -4.08 -4.55
CA ALA A 82 -8.85 -4.63 -5.76
C ALA A 82 -7.98 -4.42 -7.01
N VAL A 83 -7.14 -3.39 -7.08
CA VAL A 83 -6.19 -3.20 -8.18
C VAL A 83 -5.26 -4.41 -8.36
N CYS A 84 -4.90 -5.09 -7.27
CA CYS A 84 -4.04 -6.28 -7.29
C CYS A 84 -4.78 -7.60 -7.49
N THR A 85 -6.12 -7.62 -7.47
CA THR A 85 -6.93 -8.86 -7.52
C THR A 85 -7.94 -8.90 -8.66
N GLY A 86 -7.90 -7.93 -9.59
CA GLY A 86 -8.75 -7.92 -10.79
C GLY A 86 -9.16 -6.52 -11.29
N GLY A 87 -9.03 -5.50 -10.45
CA GLY A 87 -9.29 -4.10 -10.80
C GLY A 87 -8.14 -3.39 -11.51
N GLY A 88 -7.02 -4.07 -11.76
CA GLY A 88 -5.83 -3.54 -12.42
C GLY A 88 -5.35 -4.41 -13.59
N ALA A 89 -4.62 -3.79 -14.52
CA ALA A 89 -3.94 -4.44 -15.62
C ALA A 89 -2.43 -4.43 -15.39
N ILE A 90 -1.72 -5.45 -15.88
CA ILE A 90 -0.25 -5.53 -15.78
C ILE A 90 0.35 -4.31 -16.50
N TYR A 91 1.09 -3.49 -15.75
CA TYR A 91 1.80 -2.32 -16.28
C TYR A 91 3.28 -2.63 -16.52
N ASN A 92 3.92 -3.31 -15.57
CA ASN A 92 5.27 -3.82 -15.72
C ASN A 92 5.39 -5.15 -14.98
N LYS A 93 5.37 -6.25 -15.73
CA LYS A 93 5.43 -7.61 -15.18
C LYS A 93 6.70 -7.86 -14.37
N ASN A 94 7.84 -7.39 -14.86
CA ASN A 94 9.15 -7.63 -14.23
C ASN A 94 9.29 -6.93 -12.87
N LYS A 95 8.54 -5.83 -12.66
CA LYS A 95 8.51 -5.08 -11.41
C LYS A 95 7.26 -5.36 -10.56
N GLY A 96 6.40 -6.27 -10.99
CA GLY A 96 5.12 -6.54 -10.31
C GLY A 96 4.19 -5.33 -10.23
N LEU A 97 4.26 -4.40 -11.20
CA LEU A 97 3.43 -3.19 -11.21
C LEU A 97 2.12 -3.41 -11.97
N TYR A 98 1.03 -2.94 -11.39
CA TYR A 98 -0.32 -2.98 -11.93
C TYR A 98 -0.87 -1.56 -12.01
N MET A 99 -1.45 -1.21 -13.16
CA MET A 99 -2.17 0.04 -13.36
C MET A 99 -3.67 -0.18 -13.13
N SER A 100 -4.32 0.69 -12.37
CA SER A 100 -5.77 0.60 -12.17
C SER A 100 -6.54 0.75 -13.48
N THR A 101 -7.60 -0.04 -13.65
CA THR A 101 -8.48 0.05 -14.84
C THR A 101 -9.34 1.31 -14.82
N GLN A 102 -9.79 1.70 -13.62
CA GLN A 102 -10.53 2.93 -13.35
C GLN A 102 -9.65 3.98 -12.67
N PRO A 103 -9.91 5.28 -12.89
CA PRO A 103 -9.17 6.34 -12.22
C PRO A 103 -9.57 6.46 -10.74
N PHE A 104 -8.64 6.93 -9.93
CA PHE A 104 -8.84 7.27 -8.53
C PHE A 104 -8.65 8.77 -8.33
N ALA A 105 -9.44 9.37 -7.44
CA ALA A 105 -9.11 10.66 -6.88
C ALA A 105 -7.91 10.52 -5.94
N VAL A 106 -6.94 11.41 -6.07
CA VAL A 106 -5.72 11.42 -5.25
C VAL A 106 -5.37 12.83 -4.82
N VAL A 107 -4.62 12.94 -3.73
CA VAL A 107 -3.94 14.17 -3.31
C VAL A 107 -2.45 13.89 -3.25
N THR A 108 -1.68 14.59 -4.08
CA THR A 108 -0.22 14.58 -4.06
C THR A 108 0.25 15.68 -3.13
N CYS A 109 1.02 15.31 -2.11
CA CYS A 109 1.71 16.26 -1.23
C CYS A 109 3.16 16.38 -1.68
N SER A 110 3.53 17.55 -2.22
CA SER A 110 4.91 17.86 -2.62
C SER A 110 5.56 18.76 -1.58
N LEU A 111 6.79 18.41 -1.16
CA LEU A 111 7.54 19.16 -0.16
C LEU A 111 7.74 20.61 -0.65
N LYS A 112 7.37 21.55 0.21
CA LYS A 112 7.57 22.99 -0.01
C LYS A 112 8.79 23.49 0.76
N SER A 113 8.94 23.05 2.00
CA SER A 113 10.06 23.43 2.86
C SER A 113 10.24 22.47 4.04
N GLY A 114 11.42 22.55 4.67
CA GLY A 114 11.81 21.69 5.79
C GLY A 114 12.65 20.51 5.36
N ALA A 115 13.65 20.15 6.17
CA ALA A 115 14.53 19.02 5.90
C ALA A 115 14.15 17.76 6.69
N ARG A 116 13.62 17.94 7.90
CA ARG A 116 13.28 16.86 8.84
C ARG A 116 12.00 17.20 9.63
N HIS A 117 11.30 16.16 10.09
CA HIS A 117 10.16 16.34 11.00
C HIS A 117 10.59 17.01 12.31
N PRO A 118 9.71 17.79 12.97
CA PRO A 118 8.31 18.05 12.63
C PRO A 118 8.11 19.24 11.67
N LYS A 119 9.18 19.75 11.03
CA LYS A 119 9.15 21.01 10.25
C LYS A 119 8.84 20.83 8.76
N CYS A 120 8.33 19.67 8.35
CA CYS A 120 8.00 19.40 6.96
C CYS A 120 6.71 20.14 6.57
N SER A 121 6.78 21.00 5.56
CA SER A 121 5.62 21.69 5.00
C SER A 121 5.42 21.35 3.54
N TYR A 122 4.18 21.15 3.13
CA TYR A 122 3.80 20.56 1.86
C TYR A 122 2.76 21.41 1.12
N ARG A 123 2.82 21.35 -0.21
CA ARG A 123 1.74 21.78 -1.09
C ARG A 123 0.93 20.55 -1.51
N GLY A 124 -0.36 20.55 -1.22
CA GLY A 124 -1.29 19.54 -1.73
C GLY A 124 -1.82 19.90 -3.12
N SER A 125 -1.93 18.91 -4.00
CA SER A 125 -2.57 19.02 -5.31
C SER A 125 -3.51 17.83 -5.52
N LYS A 126 -4.78 18.11 -5.82
CA LYS A 126 -5.78 17.08 -6.11
C LYS A 126 -5.86 16.81 -7.60
N SER A 127 -5.93 15.53 -7.95
CA SER A 127 -6.15 15.09 -9.33
C SER A 127 -6.94 13.79 -9.36
N THR A 128 -7.39 13.42 -10.57
CA THR A 128 -8.03 12.13 -10.82
C THR A 128 -7.23 11.42 -11.91
N ARG A 129 -6.66 10.25 -11.58
CA ARG A 129 -5.76 9.52 -12.48
C ARG A 129 -5.81 8.02 -12.24
N LYS A 130 -5.42 7.24 -13.25
CA LYS A 130 -5.08 5.83 -13.02
C LYS A 130 -3.83 5.76 -12.16
N ILE A 131 -3.86 4.90 -11.14
CA ILE A 131 -2.73 4.71 -10.22
C ILE A 131 -1.94 3.49 -10.66
N VAL A 132 -0.64 3.50 -10.38
CA VAL A 132 0.24 2.35 -10.57
C VAL A 132 0.72 1.89 -9.20
N VAL A 133 0.49 0.62 -8.89
CA VAL A 133 0.84 0.02 -7.60
C VAL A 133 1.65 -1.25 -7.81
N GLY A 134 2.64 -1.47 -6.94
CA GLY A 134 3.30 -2.77 -6.84
C GLY A 134 2.41 -3.73 -6.09
N CYS A 135 2.20 -4.92 -6.65
CA CYS A 135 1.37 -5.97 -6.08
C CYS A 135 2.19 -7.22 -5.79
N GLU A 136 2.08 -7.74 -4.58
CA GLU A 136 2.65 -9.02 -4.19
C GLU A 136 1.58 -9.89 -3.53
N GLN A 137 1.40 -11.09 -4.08
CA GLN A 137 0.42 -12.06 -3.59
C GLN A 137 -1.00 -11.46 -3.44
N GLY A 138 -1.37 -10.55 -4.35
CA GLY A 138 -2.67 -9.87 -4.34
C GLY A 138 -2.77 -8.66 -3.39
N TRP A 139 -1.65 -8.22 -2.80
CA TRP A 139 -1.62 -7.08 -1.87
C TRP A 139 -0.78 -5.92 -2.41
N PRO A 140 -1.25 -4.66 -2.27
CA PRO A 140 -0.50 -3.50 -2.71
C PRO A 140 0.63 -3.19 -1.71
N THR A 141 1.85 -3.05 -2.21
CA THR A 141 3.05 -2.87 -1.36
C THR A 141 3.85 -1.62 -1.72
N HIS A 142 3.56 -1.02 -2.86
CA HIS A 142 4.26 0.15 -3.38
C HIS A 142 3.30 1.02 -4.19
N TYR A 143 3.44 2.34 -4.09
CA TYR A 143 2.79 3.29 -4.99
C TYR A 143 3.87 3.90 -5.89
N ASP A 144 3.67 3.81 -7.20
CA ASP A 144 4.57 4.44 -8.17
C ASP A 144 4.11 5.90 -8.38
N GLU A 145 4.93 6.84 -7.91
CA GLU A 145 4.68 8.28 -8.06
C GLU A 145 4.77 8.73 -9.53
N GLY A 146 5.36 7.91 -10.41
CA GLY A 146 5.62 8.23 -11.81
C GLY A 146 6.67 9.31 -12.00
N ILE A 147 6.78 9.82 -13.23
CA ILE A 147 7.53 11.06 -13.51
C ILE A 147 6.62 12.22 -13.14
N ILE A 148 6.98 12.94 -12.09
CA ILE A 148 6.33 14.19 -11.71
C ILE A 148 7.11 15.29 -12.43
N ILE A 149 6.56 15.78 -13.55
CA ILE A 149 7.08 16.95 -14.27
C ILE A 149 6.50 18.21 -13.66
#